data_AF-A0A256YX53-F1
#
_entry.id   AF-A0A256YX53-F1
#
_cell.length_a   1.000
_cell.length_b   1.000
_cell.length_c   1.000
_cell.angle_alpha   90.00
_cell.angle_beta   90.00
_cell.angle_gamma   90.00
#
_symmetry.space_group_name_H-M   'P 1'
#
loop_
_entity.id
_entity.type
_entity.pdbx_description
1 polymer ?
#
loop_
_entity_poly.entity_id
_entity_poly.type
_entity_poly.pdbx_seq_one_letter_code
_entity_poly.pdbx_strand_id
1 'polypeptide(L)' 'MRRPGGSEMKDSRPAVDEEYCMNPWNDVCRSRDILLYIYYGGKRLPICRRCWMEIASSDVEWRYNQND' A
#
# COMPACT_ATOMS: atom_id res chain seq x y z
N MET A 1 44.40 26.59 -10.30
CA MET A 1 43.14 26.56 -11.09
C MET A 1 42.10 25.81 -10.27
N ARG A 2 41.00 26.46 -9.84
CA ARG A 2 39.93 25.81 -9.07
C ARG A 2 39.05 25.01 -10.03
N ARG A 3 38.86 23.70 -9.76
CA ARG A 3 37.93 22.85 -10.52
C ARG A 3 36.49 23.30 -10.21
N PRO A 4 35.65 23.62 -11.22
CA PRO A 4 34.24 23.91 -10.96
C PRO A 4 33.50 22.63 -10.58
N GLY A 5 32.51 22.82 -9.71
CA GLY A 5 31.81 21.77 -8.96
C GLY A 5 31.14 20.70 -9.81
N GLY A 6 31.13 19.48 -9.25
CA GLY A 6 30.33 18.39 -9.77
C GLY A 6 28.85 18.74 -9.70
N SER A 7 28.19 18.70 -10.85
CA SER A 7 26.74 18.71 -10.94
C SER A 7 26.21 17.47 -10.23
N GLU A 8 25.45 17.68 -9.16
CA GLU A 8 24.64 16.63 -8.53
C GLU A 8 23.61 16.14 -9.57
N MET A 9 23.89 14.98 -10.17
CA MET A 9 22.92 14.27 -10.99
C MET A 9 21.75 13.89 -10.09
N LYS A 10 20.63 14.60 -10.21
CA LYS A 10 19.36 14.18 -9.62
C LYS A 10 18.98 12.84 -10.23
N ASP A 11 19.12 11.84 -9.41
CA ASP A 11 18.81 10.45 -9.67
C ASP A 11 17.45 10.33 -10.36
N SER A 12 17.50 10.02 -11.65
CA SER A 12 16.37 9.96 -12.56
C SER A 12 15.63 8.62 -12.49
N ARG A 13 15.83 7.86 -11.40
CA ARG A 13 15.03 6.67 -11.14
C ARG A 13 13.56 7.09 -11.10
N PRO A 14 12.68 6.47 -11.91
CA PRO A 14 11.26 6.75 -11.80
C PRO A 14 10.88 6.50 -10.34
N ALA A 15 10.14 7.44 -9.76
CA ALA A 15 9.54 7.24 -8.45
C ALA A 15 8.75 5.94 -8.58
N VAL A 16 9.28 4.85 -8.00
CA VAL A 16 8.51 3.63 -7.84
C VAL A 16 7.29 4.10 -7.07
N ASP A 17 6.10 3.98 -7.64
CA ASP A 17 4.87 4.21 -6.91
C ASP A 17 4.92 3.28 -5.69
N GLU A 18 5.37 3.82 -4.56
CA GLU A 18 5.67 3.03 -3.38
C GLU A 18 4.33 2.56 -2.83
N GLU A 19 4.00 1.31 -3.13
CA GLU A 19 2.76 0.71 -2.68
C GLU A 19 2.70 0.69 -1.15
N TYR A 20 1.57 1.17 -0.62
CA TYR A 20 1.31 1.25 0.81
C TYR A 20 -0.06 0.67 1.12
N CYS A 21 -0.27 0.30 2.38
CA CYS A 21 -1.53 -0.26 2.88
C CYS A 21 -2.72 0.63 2.50
N MET A 22 -3.72 0.05 1.85
CA MET A 22 -4.98 0.71 1.52
C MET A 22 -6.13 0.00 2.24
N ASN A 23 -5.99 -0.17 3.56
CA ASN A 23 -7.01 -0.81 4.39
C ASN A 23 -8.33 -0.01 4.35
N PRO A 24 -9.45 -0.57 3.85
CA PRO A 24 -10.74 0.11 3.83
C PRO A 24 -11.27 0.49 5.22
N TRP A 25 -10.85 -0.25 6.25
CA TRP A 25 -11.25 -0.04 7.64
C TRP A 25 -10.25 0.83 8.43
N ASN A 26 -9.15 1.26 7.81
CA ASN A 26 -8.15 2.15 8.39
C ASN A 26 -7.44 2.94 7.28
N ASP A 27 -8.06 4.04 6.85
CA ASP A 27 -7.66 4.88 5.72
C ASP A 27 -6.39 5.71 5.97
N VAL A 28 -5.97 5.86 7.23
CA VAL A 28 -4.75 6.60 7.61
C VAL A 28 -3.48 5.74 7.56
N CYS A 29 -3.59 4.41 7.46
CA CYS A 29 -2.43 3.54 7.45
C CYS A 29 -1.59 3.73 6.18
N ARG A 30 -0.28 3.99 6.33
CA ARG A 30 0.69 4.14 5.22
C ARG A 30 1.85 3.14 5.30
N SER A 31 1.65 2.03 6.00
CA SER A 31 2.67 0.98 6.11
C SER A 31 2.98 0.36 4.76
N ARG A 32 4.26 0.07 4.51
CA ARG A 32 4.76 -0.61 3.30
C ARG A 32 5.01 -2.11 3.51
N ASP A 33 4.80 -2.63 4.73
CA ASP A 33 4.90 -4.08 5.04
C ASP A 33 3.65 -4.81 4.55
N ILE A 34 3.45 -4.85 3.23
CA ILE A 34 2.28 -5.47 2.60
C ILE A 34 2.35 -7.00 2.80
N LEU A 35 1.28 -7.55 3.37
CA LEU A 35 1.17 -8.98 3.63
C LEU A 35 0.31 -9.68 2.57
N LEU A 36 -0.80 -9.06 2.19
CA LEU A 36 -1.73 -9.63 1.21
C LEU A 36 -2.53 -8.56 0.47
N TYR A 37 -3.25 -8.99 -0.55
CA TYR A 37 -4.21 -8.17 -1.28
C TYR A 37 -5.62 -8.71 -1.07
N ILE A 38 -6.57 -7.79 -0.90
CA ILE A 38 -8.00 -8.11 -0.84
C ILE A 38 -8.75 -7.48 -2.01
N TYR A 39 -9.92 -8.02 -2.35
CA TYR A 39 -10.87 -7.32 -3.20
C TYR A 39 -11.93 -6.63 -2.34
N TYR A 40 -12.08 -5.32 -2.49
CA TYR A 40 -13.11 -4.55 -1.79
C TYR A 40 -13.71 -3.53 -2.75
N GLY A 41 -15.04 -3.54 -2.90
CA GLY A 41 -15.74 -2.65 -3.85
C GLY A 41 -15.23 -2.77 -5.29
N GLY A 42 -14.90 -3.98 -5.74
CA GLY A 42 -14.37 -4.24 -7.07
C GLY A 42 -12.90 -3.83 -7.28
N LYS A 43 -12.21 -3.32 -6.26
CA LYS A 43 -10.81 -2.90 -6.34
C LYS A 43 -9.91 -3.87 -5.59
N ARG A 44 -8.75 -4.19 -6.16
CA ARG A 44 -7.68 -4.94 -5.48
C ARG A 44 -6.86 -3.98 -4.63
N LEU A 45 -6.85 -4.18 -3.32
CA LEU A 45 -6.21 -3.28 -2.35
C LEU A 45 -5.12 -4.02 -1.55
N PRO A 46 -3.92 -3.44 -1.41
CA PRO A 46 -2.87 -3.99 -0.54
C PRO A 46 -3.19 -3.79 0.95
N ILE A 47 -2.95 -4.80 1.77
CA ILE A 47 -3.13 -4.77 3.23
C ILE A 47 -1.82 -5.13 3.92
N CYS A 48 -1.37 -4.29 4.84
CA CYS A 48 -0.18 -4.57 5.63
C CYS A 48 -0.40 -5.61 6.73
N ARG A 49 0.69 -6.23 7.20
CA ARG A 49 0.67 -7.25 8.26
C ARG A 49 -0.14 -6.85 9.49
N ARG A 50 0.08 -5.63 10.03
CA ARG A 50 -0.63 -5.15 11.23
C ARG A 50 -2.14 -5.08 10.99
N CYS A 51 -2.55 -4.43 9.91
CA CYS A 51 -3.98 -4.30 9.57
C CYS A 51 -4.62 -5.67 9.31
N TRP A 52 -3.88 -6.61 8.68
CA TRP A 52 -4.40 -7.95 8.49
C TRP A 52 -4.65 -8.66 9.82
N MET A 53 -3.74 -8.58 10.79
CA MET A 53 -3.96 -9.19 12.11
C MET A 53 -5.18 -8.61 12.83
N GLU A 54 -5.42 -7.30 12.71
CA GLU A 54 -6.60 -6.63 13.24
C GLU A 54 -7.89 -7.15 12.58
N ILE A 55 -7.92 -7.25 11.25
CA ILE A 55 -9.06 -7.78 10.49
C ILE A 55 -9.30 -9.26 10.82
N ALA A 56 -8.25 -10.08 10.86
CA ALA A 56 -8.35 -11.51 11.16
C ALA A 56 -8.83 -11.80 12.59
N SER A 57 -8.74 -10.80 13.48
CA SER A 57 -9.22 -10.90 14.86
C SER A 57 -10.61 -10.26 15.05
N SER A 58 -11.19 -9.67 14.02
CA SER A 58 -12.52 -9.06 14.06
C SER A 58 -13.60 -9.99 13.51
N ASP A 59 -14.85 -9.54 13.58
CA ASP A 59 -16.05 -10.18 13.04
C ASP A 59 -16.36 -9.74 11.59
N VAL A 60 -15.38 -9.13 10.90
CA VAL A 60 -15.55 -8.71 9.52
C VAL A 60 -15.58 -9.92 8.60
N GLU A 61 -16.72 -10.13 7.95
CA GLU A 61 -16.93 -11.23 7.01
C GLU A 61 -17.06 -10.75 5.56
N TRP A 62 -16.63 -11.59 4.62
CA TRP A 62 -16.90 -11.40 3.21
C TRP A 62 -18.37 -11.68 2.92
N ARG A 63 -19.11 -10.66 2.48
CA ARG A 63 -20.49 -10.83 2.01
C ARG A 63 -20.49 -11.02 0.50
N TYR A 64 -20.93 -12.18 0.03
CA TYR A 64 -21.28 -12.38 -1.37
C TYR A 64 -22.63 -11.75 -1.62
N ASN A 65 -22.70 -10.71 -2.46
CA ASN A 65 -23.98 -10.32 -3.03
C ASN A 65 -24.34 -11.42 -4.04
N GLN A 66 -25.45 -12.13 -3.83
CA GLN A 66 -25.85 -13.33 -4.60
C GLN A 66 -26.19 -13.08 -6.10
N ASN A 67 -25.85 -11.93 -6.69
CA ASN A 67 -26.31 -11.52 -8.02
C ASN A 67 -25.19 -10.97 -8.93
N ASP A 68 -23.92 -11.34 -8.74
CA ASP A 68 -22.89 -11.15 -9.79
C ASP A 68 -22.86 -12.34 -10.76
#